data_AF-A0A495NXL7-F1
#
_entry.id   AF-A0A495NXL7-F1
#
_cell.length_a   1.000
_cell.length_b   1.000
_cell.length_c   1.000
_cell.angle_alpha   90.00
_cell.angle_beta   90.00
_cell.angle_gamma   90.00
#
_symmetry.space_group_name_H-M   'P 1'
#
loop_
_entity.id
_entity.type
_entity.pdbx_description
1 polymer ?
#
loop_
_entity_poly.entity_id
_entity_poly.type
_entity_poly.pdbx_seq_one_letter_code
_entity_poly.pdbx_strand_id
1 'polypeptide(L)'
;MSSNKKIIFIILLFTLTSQAQKNDFEAGLYNIGGGIIISSIGSILNKKPNEKLGPTLIKSISQGALGGFLVFQSKNLIKKFSKTENYGYVWPSNILNAAGTSFIENGAANRPFGSEWHINLGFNRLEITTNKKFKLKYRIMPFSLIGTLRNAISNRFDFEKSIKTGFLIFTSNEIELDDNGNDITYGQTTGSNSILILNNKFGKIALPHEIIHVYQYEQFSGINMYLNKAKNKYSEKNKLLHLYNKIFYTDFNYITFGGLYYIGNPDQKNQIKNNFFEREAEYYNTNTL
;
A
#
# COMPACT_ATOMS: atom_id res chain seq x y z
N MET A 1 -9.15 -26.80 -25.93
CA MET A 1 -9.72 -25.43 -25.93
C MET A 1 -9.99 -24.84 -24.53
N SER A 2 -9.23 -25.16 -23.46
CA SER A 2 -9.50 -24.63 -22.10
C SER A 2 -8.45 -23.64 -21.54
N SER A 3 -7.32 -23.45 -22.23
CA SER A 3 -6.25 -22.53 -21.80
C SER A 3 -6.59 -21.05 -22.06
N ASN A 4 -7.23 -20.75 -23.18
CA ASN A 4 -7.50 -19.37 -23.61
C ASN A 4 -8.51 -18.66 -22.70
N LYS A 5 -9.48 -19.37 -22.11
CA LYS A 5 -10.48 -18.77 -21.19
C LYS A 5 -9.88 -18.33 -19.84
N LYS A 6 -8.78 -18.95 -19.39
CA LYS A 6 -8.11 -18.59 -18.13
C LYS A 6 -7.25 -17.34 -18.28
N ILE A 7 -6.58 -17.21 -19.42
CA ILE A 7 -5.81 -16.01 -19.78
C ILE A 7 -6.76 -14.84 -20.01
N ILE A 8 -7.93 -15.07 -20.64
CA ILE A 8 -8.97 -14.06 -20.82
C ILE A 8 -9.51 -13.54 -19.48
N PHE A 9 -9.66 -14.38 -18.44
CA PHE A 9 -10.13 -13.93 -17.11
C PHE A 9 -9.10 -13.06 -16.38
N ILE A 10 -7.80 -13.39 -16.51
CA ILE A 10 -6.71 -12.57 -15.95
C ILE A 10 -6.57 -11.25 -16.73
N ILE A 11 -6.72 -11.29 -18.06
CA ILE A 11 -6.73 -10.09 -18.91
C ILE A 11 -7.97 -9.23 -18.64
N LEU A 12 -9.14 -9.82 -18.35
CA LEU A 12 -10.36 -9.09 -18.00
C LEU A 12 -10.23 -8.29 -16.70
N LEU A 13 -9.48 -8.81 -15.72
CA LEU A 13 -9.14 -8.08 -14.48
C LEU A 13 -8.18 -6.91 -14.76
N PHE A 14 -7.31 -7.03 -15.77
CA PHE A 14 -6.45 -5.94 -16.22
C PHE A 14 -7.17 -4.94 -17.14
N THR A 15 -8.24 -5.30 -17.86
CA THR A 15 -8.98 -4.33 -18.70
C THR A 15 -9.92 -3.40 -17.93
N LEU A 16 -10.13 -3.64 -16.63
CA LEU A 16 -10.81 -2.68 -15.75
C LEU A 16 -9.93 -1.44 -15.45
N THR A 17 -8.67 -1.39 -15.87
CA THR A 17 -7.74 -0.31 -15.50
C THR A 17 -7.94 1.02 -16.22
N SER A 18 -8.91 1.16 -17.13
CA SER A 18 -9.00 2.36 -17.98
C SER A 18 -10.12 3.36 -17.62
N GLN A 19 -10.98 3.11 -16.63
CA GLN A 19 -12.04 4.06 -16.25
C GLN A 19 -11.98 4.46 -14.78
N ALA A 20 -12.35 5.72 -14.51
CA ALA A 20 -12.91 6.22 -13.24
C ALA A 20 -13.28 5.16 -12.21
N GLN A 21 -12.78 5.14 -10.97
CA GLN A 21 -13.64 4.68 -9.88
C GLN A 21 -14.70 5.77 -9.71
N LYS A 22 -15.92 5.53 -10.18
CA LYS A 22 -17.00 6.53 -10.17
C LYS A 22 -17.85 6.44 -8.92
N ASN A 23 -17.85 5.28 -8.26
CA ASN A 23 -18.71 5.00 -7.12
C ASN A 23 -18.06 3.99 -6.14
N ASP A 24 -18.64 3.90 -4.94
CA ASP A 24 -18.15 3.05 -3.85
C ASP A 24 -18.16 1.56 -4.23
N PHE A 25 -19.07 1.13 -5.12
CA PHE A 25 -19.13 -0.26 -5.57
C PHE A 25 -17.94 -0.63 -6.44
N GLU A 26 -17.62 0.19 -7.44
CA GLU A 26 -16.42 0.03 -8.28
C GLU A 26 -15.17 0.06 -7.41
N ALA A 27 -15.03 1.06 -6.55
CA ALA A 27 -13.91 1.20 -5.63
C ALA A 27 -13.73 -0.03 -4.71
N GLY A 28 -14.84 -0.57 -4.20
CA GLY A 28 -14.86 -1.82 -3.43
C GLY A 28 -14.38 -3.01 -4.25
N LEU A 29 -14.89 -3.18 -5.47
CA LEU A 29 -14.48 -4.26 -6.38
C LEU A 29 -12.99 -4.20 -6.72
N TYR A 30 -12.42 -3.02 -6.95
CA TYR A 30 -10.99 -2.88 -7.23
C TYR A 30 -10.12 -3.33 -6.04
N ASN A 31 -10.45 -2.86 -4.84
CA ASN A 31 -9.66 -3.19 -3.66
C ASN A 31 -9.79 -4.67 -3.28
N ILE A 32 -10.99 -5.24 -3.35
CA ILE A 32 -11.26 -6.68 -3.15
C ILE A 32 -10.55 -7.51 -4.22
N GLY A 33 -10.71 -7.15 -5.49
CA GLY A 33 -10.10 -7.84 -6.63
C GLY A 33 -8.58 -7.83 -6.57
N GLY A 34 -7.98 -6.66 -6.27
CA GLY A 34 -6.55 -6.53 -6.07
C GLY A 34 -6.03 -7.42 -4.94
N GLY A 35 -6.73 -7.43 -3.79
CA GLY A 35 -6.40 -8.31 -2.66
C GLY A 35 -6.48 -9.80 -3.02
N ILE A 36 -7.51 -10.22 -3.77
CA ILE A 36 -7.66 -11.60 -4.28
C ILE A 36 -6.49 -11.98 -5.20
N ILE A 37 -6.15 -11.13 -6.17
CA ILE A 37 -5.07 -11.39 -7.13
C ILE A 37 -3.75 -11.54 -6.40
N ILE A 38 -3.40 -10.55 -5.56
CA ILE A 38 -2.12 -10.55 -4.84
C ILE A 38 -1.99 -11.79 -3.95
N SER A 39 -3.05 -12.09 -3.20
CA SER A 39 -3.06 -13.23 -2.29
C SER A 39 -2.97 -14.56 -3.04
N SER A 40 -3.67 -14.69 -4.16
CA SER A 40 -3.74 -15.96 -4.91
C SER A 40 -2.45 -16.27 -5.66
N ILE A 41 -1.82 -15.27 -6.29
CA ILE A 41 -0.52 -15.45 -6.95
C ILE A 41 0.52 -15.84 -5.91
N GLY A 42 0.59 -15.09 -4.81
CA GLY A 42 1.53 -15.38 -3.72
C GLY A 42 1.31 -16.77 -3.13
N SER A 43 0.06 -17.18 -2.91
CA SER A 43 -0.24 -18.48 -2.30
C SER A 43 0.20 -19.64 -3.18
N ILE A 44 0.05 -19.54 -4.50
CA ILE A 44 0.58 -20.53 -5.46
C ILE A 44 2.10 -20.60 -5.34
N LEU A 45 2.78 -19.45 -5.36
CA LEU A 45 4.23 -19.37 -5.26
C LEU A 45 4.74 -19.92 -3.93
N ASN A 46 4.04 -19.70 -2.83
CA ASN A 46 4.43 -20.13 -1.48
C ASN A 46 3.84 -21.48 -1.05
N LYS A 47 3.03 -22.13 -1.90
CA LYS A 47 2.46 -23.45 -1.62
C LYS A 47 3.54 -24.49 -1.33
N LYS A 48 3.33 -25.35 -0.34
CA LYS A 48 4.20 -26.51 -0.08
C LYS A 48 3.94 -27.62 -1.11
N PRO A 49 4.94 -28.48 -1.41
CA PRO A 49 4.77 -29.55 -2.41
C PRO A 49 3.59 -30.50 -2.12
N ASN A 50 3.31 -30.75 -0.84
CA ASN A 50 2.27 -31.67 -0.37
C ASN A 50 0.87 -31.04 -0.23
N GLU A 51 0.73 -29.72 -0.35
CA GLU A 51 -0.56 -29.05 -0.20
C GLU A 51 -1.38 -29.14 -1.50
N LYS A 52 -2.70 -29.29 -1.42
CA LYS A 52 -3.57 -29.28 -2.61
C LYS A 52 -3.81 -27.85 -3.09
N LEU A 53 -3.81 -27.65 -4.42
CA LEU A 53 -3.97 -26.32 -5.02
C LEU A 53 -5.34 -25.69 -4.70
N GLY A 54 -6.43 -26.44 -4.85
CA GLY A 54 -7.80 -25.94 -4.62
C GLY A 54 -8.01 -25.33 -3.24
N PRO A 55 -7.81 -26.09 -2.14
CA PRO A 55 -7.93 -25.55 -0.78
C PRO A 55 -6.99 -24.37 -0.50
N THR A 56 -5.78 -24.40 -1.07
CA THR A 56 -4.81 -23.30 -0.95
C THR A 56 -5.36 -22.01 -1.57
N LEU A 57 -5.91 -22.12 -2.79
CA LEU A 57 -6.48 -20.99 -3.51
C LEU A 57 -7.75 -20.45 -2.83
N ILE A 58 -8.66 -21.31 -2.41
CA ILE A 58 -9.89 -20.88 -1.71
C ILE A 58 -9.51 -20.07 -0.46
N LYS A 59 -8.58 -20.60 0.36
CA LYS A 59 -8.07 -19.91 1.54
C LYS A 59 -7.48 -18.53 1.19
N SER A 60 -6.64 -18.46 0.16
CA SER A 60 -6.01 -17.19 -0.22
C SER A 60 -6.98 -16.19 -0.86
N ILE A 61 -7.97 -16.66 -1.63
CA ILE A 61 -9.04 -15.82 -2.18
C ILE A 61 -9.85 -15.22 -1.02
N SER A 62 -10.26 -16.01 -0.03
CA SER A 62 -11.00 -15.50 1.13
C SER A 62 -10.20 -14.47 1.94
N GLN A 63 -8.92 -14.75 2.20
CA GLN A 63 -8.03 -13.80 2.89
C GLN A 63 -7.82 -12.51 2.09
N GLY A 64 -7.58 -12.64 0.79
CA GLY A 64 -7.39 -11.50 -0.11
C GLY A 64 -8.65 -10.65 -0.27
N ALA A 65 -9.82 -11.29 -0.38
CA ALA A 65 -11.10 -10.60 -0.51
C ALA A 65 -11.44 -9.81 0.77
N LEU A 66 -11.32 -10.45 1.94
CA LEU A 66 -11.55 -9.76 3.21
C LEU A 66 -10.53 -8.64 3.41
N GLY A 67 -9.26 -8.90 3.14
CA GLY A 67 -8.20 -7.89 3.25
C GLY A 67 -8.46 -6.69 2.35
N GLY A 68 -8.82 -6.93 1.09
CA GLY A 68 -9.20 -5.88 0.14
C GLY A 68 -10.44 -5.10 0.55
N PHE A 69 -11.45 -5.75 1.16
CA PHE A 69 -12.61 -5.07 1.71
C PHE A 69 -12.23 -4.15 2.88
N LEU A 70 -11.34 -4.57 3.78
CA LEU A 70 -10.87 -3.72 4.88
C LEU A 70 -10.07 -2.52 4.36
N VAL A 71 -9.21 -2.70 3.33
CA VAL A 71 -8.51 -1.60 2.66
C VAL A 71 -9.51 -0.63 2.00
N PHE A 72 -10.57 -1.13 1.37
CA PHE A 72 -11.62 -0.25 0.85
C PHE A 72 -12.27 0.60 1.96
N GLN A 73 -12.61 -0.04 3.08
CA GLN A 73 -13.23 0.66 4.21
C GLN A 73 -12.27 1.65 4.90
N SER A 74 -10.97 1.37 4.92
CA SER A 74 -9.98 2.33 5.44
C SER A 74 -9.96 3.61 4.60
N LYS A 75 -9.95 3.48 3.26
CA LYS A 75 -10.04 4.61 2.33
C LYS A 75 -11.34 5.40 2.50
N ASN A 76 -12.48 4.73 2.76
CA ASN A 76 -13.75 5.42 3.08
C ASN A 76 -13.68 6.25 4.37
N LEU A 77 -12.94 5.82 5.38
CA LEU A 77 -12.72 6.62 6.59
C LEU A 77 -11.87 7.86 6.29
N ILE A 78 -10.90 7.78 5.38
CA ILE A 78 -10.15 8.95 4.91
C ILE A 78 -11.04 9.91 4.12
N LYS A 79 -11.98 9.40 3.32
CA LYS A 79 -13.00 10.25 2.67
C LYS A 79 -13.89 10.98 3.66
N LYS A 80 -14.25 10.36 4.78
CA LYS A 80 -14.95 11.05 5.88
C LYS A 80 -14.07 12.10 6.54
N PHE A 81 -12.79 11.81 6.76
CA PHE A 81 -11.81 12.77 7.23
C PHE A 81 -11.69 13.97 6.28
N SER A 82 -11.56 13.74 4.98
CA SER A 82 -11.49 14.78 3.95
C SER A 82 -12.69 15.75 4.02
N LYS A 83 -13.89 15.23 4.29
CA LYS A 83 -15.14 16.02 4.32
C LYS A 83 -15.38 16.75 5.63
N THR A 84 -14.87 16.22 6.74
CA THR A 84 -15.21 16.70 8.09
C THR A 84 -14.04 17.33 8.82
N GLU A 85 -12.82 17.17 8.32
CA GLU A 85 -11.55 17.48 8.98
C GLU A 85 -11.40 16.81 10.37
N ASN A 86 -12.22 15.80 10.66
CA ASN A 86 -12.21 15.11 11.94
C ASN A 86 -11.12 14.02 11.96
N TYR A 87 -10.00 14.34 12.61
CA TYR A 87 -8.87 13.41 12.80
C TYR A 87 -9.24 12.10 13.52
N GLY A 88 -10.40 12.05 14.20
CA GLY A 88 -10.94 10.82 14.79
C GLY A 88 -11.18 9.69 13.78
N TYR A 89 -11.23 9.98 12.48
CA TYR A 89 -11.32 8.95 11.44
C TYR A 89 -9.96 8.40 10.97
N VAL A 90 -8.85 9.09 11.24
CA VAL A 90 -7.54 8.77 10.62
C VAL A 90 -6.89 7.55 11.28
N TRP A 91 -6.82 7.49 12.62
CA TRP A 91 -6.27 6.32 13.32
C TRP A 91 -7.07 5.03 13.07
N PRO A 92 -8.42 5.04 13.18
CA PRO A 92 -9.22 3.87 12.81
C PRO A 92 -9.00 3.44 11.35
N SER A 93 -8.83 4.41 10.44
CA SER A 93 -8.48 4.13 9.06
C SER A 93 -7.13 3.39 8.95
N ASN A 94 -6.10 3.90 9.63
CA ASN A 94 -4.76 3.31 9.58
C ASN A 94 -4.76 1.87 10.12
N ILE A 95 -5.42 1.64 11.26
CA ILE A 95 -5.59 0.30 11.85
C ILE A 95 -6.32 -0.65 10.89
N LEU A 96 -7.38 -0.16 10.23
CA LEU A 96 -8.15 -0.97 9.29
C LEU A 96 -7.35 -1.30 8.02
N ASN A 97 -6.53 -0.36 7.54
CA ASN A 97 -5.60 -0.58 6.43
C ASN A 97 -4.53 -1.62 6.79
N ALA A 98 -3.92 -1.46 7.96
CA ALA A 98 -2.94 -2.38 8.52
C ALA A 98 -3.51 -3.81 8.65
N ALA A 99 -4.74 -3.95 9.14
CA ALA A 99 -5.45 -5.24 9.18
C ALA A 99 -5.69 -5.83 7.78
N GLY A 100 -6.18 -5.01 6.85
CA GLY A 100 -6.46 -5.44 5.48
C GLY A 100 -5.22 -5.92 4.74
N THR A 101 -4.15 -5.14 4.79
CA THR A 101 -2.84 -5.48 4.20
C THR A 101 -2.22 -6.70 4.85
N SER A 102 -2.33 -6.86 6.19
CA SER A 102 -1.92 -8.07 6.89
C SER A 102 -2.63 -9.32 6.38
N PHE A 103 -3.94 -9.27 6.12
CA PHE A 103 -4.67 -10.42 5.56
C PHE A 103 -4.25 -10.76 4.14
N ILE A 104 -4.00 -9.75 3.30
CA ILE A 104 -3.46 -9.94 1.96
C ILE A 104 -2.07 -10.59 2.03
N GLU A 105 -1.19 -10.12 2.93
CA GLU A 105 0.13 -10.72 3.14
C GLU A 105 0.07 -12.16 3.65
N ASN A 106 -0.83 -12.48 4.60
CA ASN A 106 -1.03 -13.85 5.05
C ASN A 106 -1.47 -14.75 3.89
N GLY A 107 -2.40 -14.27 3.06
CA GLY A 107 -2.90 -14.99 1.89
C GLY A 107 -1.77 -15.26 0.90
N ALA A 108 -1.02 -14.21 0.55
CA ALA A 108 0.13 -14.26 -0.36
C ALA A 108 1.28 -15.13 0.18
N ALA A 109 1.49 -15.19 1.49
CA ALA A 109 2.47 -16.07 2.10
C ALA A 109 1.97 -17.51 2.32
N ASN A 110 0.73 -17.83 1.91
CA ASN A 110 0.04 -19.10 2.17
C ASN A 110 -0.04 -19.45 3.68
N ARG A 111 -0.14 -18.45 4.54
CA ARG A 111 -0.23 -18.62 6.00
C ARG A 111 -1.67 -18.93 6.45
N PRO A 112 -1.86 -19.44 7.68
CA PRO A 112 -3.18 -19.46 8.31
C PRO A 112 -3.76 -18.04 8.43
N PHE A 113 -5.09 -17.95 8.47
CA PHE A 113 -5.79 -16.67 8.64
C PHE A 113 -5.34 -15.96 9.91
N GLY A 114 -5.07 -14.66 9.82
CA GLY A 114 -4.73 -13.80 10.96
C GLY A 114 -3.48 -14.22 11.74
N SER A 115 -2.56 -14.96 11.12
CA SER A 115 -1.39 -15.52 11.80
C SER A 115 -0.26 -14.52 12.03
N GLU A 116 -0.16 -13.55 11.14
CA GLU A 116 0.77 -12.42 11.22
C GLU A 116 0.00 -11.13 10.96
N TRP A 117 0.27 -10.11 11.77
CA TRP A 117 -0.27 -8.77 11.64
C TRP A 117 0.89 -7.81 11.54
N HIS A 118 0.69 -6.69 10.87
CA HIS A 118 1.64 -5.60 10.88
C HIS A 118 0.93 -4.26 10.88
N ILE A 119 1.63 -3.26 11.41
CA ILE A 119 1.32 -1.84 11.22
C ILE A 119 2.63 -1.14 10.87
N ASN A 120 2.58 -0.21 9.93
CA ASN A 120 3.73 0.62 9.59
C ASN A 120 3.52 2.03 10.14
N LEU A 121 4.62 2.62 10.61
CA LEU A 121 4.69 4.01 11.08
C LEU A 121 5.90 4.64 10.39
N GLY A 122 5.66 5.25 9.23
CA GLY A 122 6.74 5.67 8.34
C GLY A 122 7.55 4.48 7.83
N PHE A 123 8.87 4.52 8.03
CA PHE A 123 9.78 3.42 7.72
C PHE A 123 9.83 2.32 8.78
N ASN A 124 9.11 2.48 9.89
CA ASN A 124 9.08 1.51 10.98
C ASN A 124 7.97 0.52 10.73
N ARG A 125 8.26 -0.77 10.87
CA ARG A 125 7.28 -1.84 10.76
C ARG A 125 7.25 -2.66 12.04
N LEU A 126 6.07 -2.76 12.64
CA LEU A 126 5.81 -3.62 13.79
C LEU A 126 5.03 -4.83 13.32
N GLU A 127 5.60 -6.03 13.47
CA GLU A 127 4.98 -7.30 13.11
C GLU A 127 4.61 -8.08 14.37
N ILE A 128 3.38 -8.59 14.41
CA ILE A 128 2.85 -9.42 15.49
C ILE A 128 2.52 -10.80 14.92
N THR A 129 3.18 -11.84 15.41
CA THR A 129 2.79 -13.23 15.13
C THR A 129 1.88 -13.72 16.25
N THR A 130 0.70 -14.21 15.89
CA THR A 130 -0.32 -14.74 16.82
C THR A 130 -0.43 -16.26 16.77
N ASN A 131 0.02 -16.87 15.68
CA ASN A 131 0.07 -18.31 15.50
C ASN A 131 1.01 -18.95 16.54
N LYS A 132 0.47 -19.91 17.32
CA LYS A 132 1.13 -20.74 18.35
C LYS A 132 1.70 -19.99 19.56
N LYS A 133 2.49 -18.93 19.36
CA LYS A 133 3.05 -18.09 20.42
C LYS A 133 3.09 -16.63 19.96
N PHE A 134 2.66 -15.73 20.83
CA PHE A 134 2.77 -14.30 20.61
C PHE A 134 4.24 -13.90 20.41
N LYS A 135 4.55 -13.21 19.31
CA LYS A 135 5.88 -12.64 19.05
C LYS A 135 5.73 -11.26 18.44
N LEU A 136 6.43 -10.30 19.02
CA LEU A 136 6.57 -8.95 18.46
C LEU A 136 7.93 -8.85 17.76
N LYS A 137 7.95 -8.31 16.54
CA LYS A 137 9.18 -7.97 15.81
C LYS A 137 9.10 -6.54 15.33
N TYR A 138 10.20 -5.83 15.47
CA TYR A 138 10.40 -4.52 14.87
C TYR A 138 11.33 -4.67 13.66
N ARG A 139 10.99 -4.02 12.55
CA ARG A 139 11.77 -4.04 11.30
C ARG A 139 11.80 -2.66 10.66
N ILE A 140 12.88 -2.39 9.93
CA ILE A 140 13.08 -1.16 9.18
C ILE A 140 12.79 -1.41 7.70
N MET A 141 12.03 -0.51 7.08
CA MET A 141 11.74 -0.50 5.65
C MET A 141 12.71 0.43 4.93
N PRO A 142 13.73 -0.10 4.22
CA PRO A 142 14.85 0.69 3.74
C PRO A 142 14.46 1.71 2.68
N PHE A 143 13.57 1.42 1.72
CA PHE A 143 13.20 2.42 0.71
C PHE A 143 12.36 3.55 1.31
N SER A 144 11.42 3.19 2.19
CA SER A 144 10.67 4.15 3.01
C SER A 144 11.59 5.00 3.89
N LEU A 145 12.66 4.42 4.47
CA LEU A 145 13.63 5.15 5.28
C LEU A 145 14.38 6.19 4.46
N ILE A 146 14.84 5.83 3.25
CA ILE A 146 15.54 6.76 2.36
C ILE A 146 14.65 7.96 2.01
N GLY A 147 13.37 7.72 1.66
CA GLY A 147 12.42 8.80 1.40
C GLY A 147 12.17 9.68 2.62
N THR A 148 12.06 9.07 3.80
CA THR A 148 11.90 9.80 5.07
C THR A 148 13.12 10.66 5.39
N LEU A 149 14.34 10.14 5.18
CA LEU A 149 15.58 10.88 5.42
C LEU A 149 15.71 12.08 4.47
N ARG A 150 15.35 11.92 3.19
CA ARG A 150 15.29 13.03 2.23
C ARG A 150 14.40 14.16 2.77
N ASN A 151 13.20 13.81 3.24
CA ASN A 151 12.29 14.79 3.83
C ASN A 151 12.84 15.40 5.13
N ALA A 152 13.47 14.62 5.99
CA ALA A 152 14.03 15.12 7.24
C ALA A 152 15.21 16.09 7.04
N ILE A 153 15.96 15.96 5.95
CA ILE A 153 17.08 16.85 5.62
C ILE A 153 16.59 18.16 5.02
N SER A 154 15.61 18.11 4.12
CA SER A 154 15.19 19.27 3.31
C SER A 154 13.95 20.00 3.83
N ASN A 155 13.17 19.39 4.73
CA ASN A 155 11.85 19.89 5.13
C ASN A 155 11.68 19.91 6.65
N ARG A 156 10.67 20.64 7.13
CA ARG A 156 10.37 20.74 8.57
C ARG A 156 9.42 19.62 9.00
N PHE A 157 9.87 18.79 9.93
CA PHE A 157 9.02 17.76 10.54
C PHE A 157 7.87 18.37 11.35
N ASP A 158 6.65 17.90 11.09
CA ASP A 158 5.43 18.32 11.79
C ASP A 158 4.99 17.21 12.77
N PHE A 159 5.52 17.28 13.99
CA PHE A 159 5.28 16.27 15.02
C PHE A 159 3.81 16.16 15.42
N GLU A 160 3.10 17.30 15.51
CA GLU A 160 1.70 17.34 15.92
C GLU A 160 0.81 16.62 14.90
N LYS A 161 0.95 16.98 13.61
CA LYS A 161 0.21 16.27 12.56
C LYS A 161 0.61 14.81 12.48
N SER A 162 1.89 14.49 12.68
CA SER A 162 2.37 13.11 12.62
C SER A 162 1.73 12.20 13.67
N ILE A 163 1.57 12.68 14.91
CA ILE A 163 0.85 11.92 15.94
C ILE A 163 -0.64 11.82 15.63
N LYS A 164 -1.26 12.90 15.16
CA LYS A 164 -2.69 12.93 14.86
C LYS A 164 -3.07 11.98 13.73
N THR A 165 -2.18 11.76 12.77
CA THR A 165 -2.45 10.94 11.59
C THR A 165 -1.82 9.54 11.65
N GLY A 166 -0.77 9.36 12.46
CA GLY A 166 0.01 8.12 12.47
C GLY A 166 0.98 7.98 11.30
N PHE A 167 1.18 9.04 10.50
CA PHE A 167 2.16 9.09 9.41
C PHE A 167 3.26 10.10 9.73
N LEU A 168 4.47 9.92 9.18
CA LEU A 168 5.51 10.93 9.31
C LEU A 168 5.22 12.08 8.35
N ILE A 169 4.79 13.23 8.89
CA ILE A 169 4.42 14.43 8.15
C ILE A 169 5.56 15.43 8.19
N PHE A 170 5.91 15.94 7.01
CA PHE A 170 6.86 17.03 6.82
C PHE A 170 6.16 18.19 6.10
N THR A 171 6.65 19.40 6.35
CA THR A 171 6.13 20.64 5.79
C THR A 171 7.22 21.39 5.05
N SER A 172 6.87 21.96 3.91
CA SER A 172 7.74 22.85 3.16
C SER A 172 7.00 24.11 2.72
N ASN A 173 7.74 25.19 2.48
CA ASN A 173 7.19 26.41 1.90
C ASN A 173 6.98 26.25 0.38
N GLU A 174 7.76 25.37 -0.25
CA GLU A 174 7.72 25.05 -1.68
C GLU A 174 7.91 23.54 -1.86
N ILE A 175 7.18 22.93 -2.80
CA ILE A 175 7.40 21.54 -3.23
C ILE A 175 7.87 21.64 -4.68
N GLU A 176 9.09 21.15 -4.95
CA GLU A 176 9.70 21.21 -6.29
C GLU A 176 8.82 20.53 -7.35
N LEU A 177 8.78 21.19 -8.51
CA LEU A 177 7.96 20.86 -9.69
C LEU A 177 8.62 19.77 -10.53
N ASP A 178 7.83 19.06 -11.34
CA ASP A 178 8.34 18.41 -12.56
C ASP A 178 9.00 19.48 -13.47
N ASP A 179 9.97 19.10 -14.31
CA ASP A 179 10.98 19.95 -14.99
C ASP A 179 10.43 21.15 -15.83
N ASN A 180 9.11 21.28 -15.97
CA ASN A 180 8.43 22.31 -16.76
C ASN A 180 7.69 23.39 -15.95
N GLY A 181 7.76 23.39 -14.62
CA GLY A 181 7.39 24.55 -13.80
C GLY A 181 5.91 24.97 -13.77
N ASN A 182 4.97 24.17 -14.27
CA ASN A 182 3.59 24.61 -14.53
C ASN A 182 2.48 24.00 -13.66
N ASP A 183 2.78 23.05 -12.74
CA ASP A 183 1.75 22.41 -11.90
C ASP A 183 2.07 22.55 -10.40
N ILE A 184 1.28 23.34 -9.67
CA ILE A 184 1.41 23.48 -8.21
C ILE A 184 0.96 22.17 -7.55
N THR A 185 1.89 21.41 -6.97
CA THR A 185 1.56 20.25 -6.11
C THR A 185 1.43 20.69 -4.66
N TYR A 186 0.33 20.31 -4.01
CA TYR A 186 0.01 20.73 -2.65
C TYR A 186 0.50 19.74 -1.57
N GLY A 187 0.87 18.53 -1.99
CA GLY A 187 1.46 17.46 -1.20
C GLY A 187 2.21 16.48 -2.09
N GLN A 188 3.00 15.61 -1.45
CA GLN A 188 3.68 14.50 -2.10
C GLN A 188 3.98 13.40 -1.09
N THR A 189 3.69 12.16 -1.45
CA THR A 189 4.15 11.00 -0.70
C THR A 189 5.56 10.63 -1.14
N THR A 190 6.54 10.83 -0.26
CA THR A 190 7.96 10.60 -0.55
C THR A 190 8.41 9.26 0.03
N GLY A 191 9.02 8.41 -0.82
CA GLY A 191 9.39 7.04 -0.42
C GLY A 191 8.20 6.18 0.00
N SER A 192 6.99 6.57 -0.43
CA SER A 192 5.73 5.84 -0.27
C SER A 192 5.16 5.68 1.14
N ASN A 193 5.86 6.09 2.20
CA ASN A 193 5.38 6.02 3.59
C ASN A 193 5.68 7.27 4.44
N SER A 194 6.16 8.35 3.84
CA SER A 194 6.26 9.66 4.48
C SER A 194 5.54 10.69 3.61
N ILE A 195 4.93 11.69 4.25
CA ILE A 195 4.10 12.67 3.56
C ILE A 195 4.74 14.04 3.70
N LEU A 196 4.94 14.71 2.56
CA LEU A 196 5.31 16.11 2.47
C LEU A 196 4.06 16.92 2.09
N ILE A 197 3.77 18.00 2.81
CA ILE A 197 2.68 18.92 2.47
C ILE A 197 3.16 20.36 2.43
N LEU A 198 2.53 21.20 1.62
CA LEU A 198 2.78 22.64 1.65
C LEU A 198 2.33 23.24 2.99
N ASN A 199 3.10 24.21 3.47
CA ASN A 199 2.82 24.94 4.71
C ASN A 199 1.75 26.02 4.49
N ASN A 200 0.61 25.64 3.91
CA ASN A 200 -0.52 26.52 3.63
C ASN A 200 -1.86 25.76 3.72
N LYS A 201 -2.98 26.45 3.45
CA LYS A 201 -4.31 25.85 3.48
C LYS A 201 -4.47 24.70 2.47
N PHE A 202 -3.78 24.77 1.34
CA PHE A 202 -3.84 23.73 0.31
C PHE A 202 -3.12 22.45 0.73
N GLY A 203 -2.05 22.52 1.52
CA GLY A 203 -1.44 21.34 2.12
C GLY A 203 -2.36 20.57 3.09
N LYS A 204 -3.33 21.24 3.71
CA LYS A 204 -4.38 20.57 4.50
C LYS A 204 -5.37 19.81 3.62
N ILE A 205 -5.69 20.36 2.45
CA ILE A 205 -6.57 19.74 1.44
C ILE A 205 -5.85 18.57 0.74
N ALA A 206 -4.53 18.61 0.64
CA ALA A 206 -3.74 17.51 0.07
C ALA A 206 -3.55 16.34 1.03
N LEU A 207 -3.64 16.54 2.34
CA LEU A 207 -3.32 15.48 3.31
C LEU A 207 -4.15 14.19 3.14
N PRO A 208 -5.48 14.21 2.93
CA PRO A 208 -6.23 12.98 2.67
C PRO A 208 -5.76 12.29 1.38
N HIS A 209 -5.48 13.04 0.30
CA HIS A 209 -4.92 12.53 -0.96
C HIS A 209 -3.63 11.76 -0.73
N GLU A 210 -2.68 12.35 0.00
CA GLU A 210 -1.40 11.72 0.30
C GLU A 210 -1.52 10.49 1.19
N ILE A 211 -2.48 10.46 2.12
CA ILE A 211 -2.76 9.26 2.93
C ILE A 211 -3.22 8.11 2.02
N ILE A 212 -3.99 8.39 0.97
CA ILE A 212 -4.43 7.34 0.03
C ILE A 212 -3.24 6.75 -0.73
N HIS A 213 -2.26 7.57 -1.14
CA HIS A 213 -1.03 7.07 -1.76
C HIS A 213 -0.22 6.17 -0.82
N VAL A 214 -0.15 6.50 0.46
CA VAL A 214 0.43 5.60 1.47
C VAL A 214 -0.32 4.26 1.49
N TYR A 215 -1.65 4.26 1.53
CA TYR A 215 -2.43 3.01 1.52
C TYR A 215 -2.28 2.21 0.22
N GLN A 216 -2.20 2.87 -0.94
CA GLN A 216 -1.96 2.21 -2.21
C GLN A 216 -0.61 1.48 -2.20
N TYR A 217 0.44 2.13 -1.72
CA TYR A 217 1.74 1.51 -1.54
C TYR A 217 1.69 0.31 -0.58
N GLU A 218 1.03 0.45 0.57
CA GLU A 218 0.91 -0.63 1.55
C GLU A 218 0.08 -1.81 1.03
N GLN A 219 -0.92 -1.56 0.19
CA GLN A 219 -1.73 -2.60 -0.45
C GLN A 219 -0.90 -3.57 -1.29
N PHE A 220 0.22 -3.09 -1.87
CA PHE A 220 1.16 -3.93 -2.62
C PHE A 220 2.14 -4.71 -1.74
N SER A 221 2.13 -4.55 -0.41
CA SER A 221 3.03 -5.27 0.51
C SER A 221 2.96 -6.79 0.39
N GLY A 222 1.81 -7.34 -0.01
CA GLY A 222 1.65 -8.77 -0.32
C GLY A 222 2.59 -9.28 -1.42
N ILE A 223 3.03 -8.43 -2.35
CA ILE A 223 3.98 -8.78 -3.42
C ILE A 223 5.36 -9.14 -2.85
N ASN A 224 5.75 -8.56 -1.71
CA ASN A 224 6.99 -8.94 -1.03
C ASN A 224 7.01 -10.45 -0.71
N MET A 225 5.84 -11.06 -0.49
CA MET A 225 5.74 -12.48 -0.18
C MET A 225 6.08 -13.37 -1.37
N TYR A 226 6.05 -12.86 -2.61
CA TYR A 226 6.39 -13.64 -3.80
C TYR A 226 7.86 -14.07 -3.79
N LEU A 227 8.70 -13.28 -3.12
CA LEU A 227 10.13 -13.52 -2.98
C LEU A 227 10.47 -14.37 -1.75
N ASN A 228 9.50 -14.76 -0.91
CA ASN A 228 9.77 -15.47 0.35
C ASN A 228 10.58 -16.75 0.16
N LYS A 229 10.21 -17.61 -0.81
CA LYS A 229 10.96 -18.85 -1.08
C LYS A 229 12.42 -18.57 -1.45
N ALA A 230 12.65 -17.63 -2.35
CA ALA A 230 14.01 -17.26 -2.76
C ALA A 230 14.78 -16.67 -1.59
N LYS A 231 14.18 -15.69 -0.89
CA LYS A 231 14.74 -15.03 0.28
C LYS A 231 15.16 -16.02 1.37
N ASN A 232 14.29 -16.97 1.72
CA ASN A 232 14.58 -17.98 2.73
C ASN A 232 15.71 -18.91 2.28
N LYS A 233 15.67 -19.41 1.04
CA LYS A 233 16.70 -20.30 0.48
C LYS A 233 18.11 -19.69 0.51
N TYR A 234 18.23 -18.38 0.21
CA TYR A 234 19.53 -17.70 0.25
C TYR A 234 19.93 -17.28 1.67
N SER A 235 18.97 -16.88 2.49
CA SER A 235 19.18 -16.48 3.90
C SER A 235 19.73 -17.63 4.74
N GLU A 236 19.27 -18.86 4.52
CA GLU A 236 19.78 -20.06 5.21
C GLU A 236 21.26 -20.33 4.96
N LYS A 237 21.79 -19.87 3.81
CA LYS A 237 23.18 -20.10 3.40
C LYS A 237 24.12 -18.95 3.77
N ASN A 238 23.59 -17.78 4.15
CA ASN A 238 24.38 -16.57 4.34
C ASN A 238 23.98 -15.84 5.64
N LYS A 239 24.89 -15.83 6.62
CA LYS A 239 24.69 -15.19 7.93
C LYS A 239 24.40 -13.69 7.84
N LEU A 240 25.04 -12.98 6.91
CA LEU A 240 24.81 -11.54 6.72
C LEU A 240 23.41 -11.30 6.16
N LEU A 241 22.98 -12.09 5.18
CA LEU A 241 21.62 -11.99 4.64
C LEU A 241 20.57 -12.37 5.69
N HIS A 242 20.86 -13.35 6.54
CA HIS A 242 20.01 -13.71 7.68
C HIS A 242 19.86 -12.54 8.67
N LEU A 243 20.98 -11.92 9.06
CA LEU A 243 20.97 -10.74 9.93
C LEU A 243 20.20 -9.57 9.29
N TYR A 244 20.46 -9.30 8.01
CA TYR A 244 19.74 -8.29 7.25
C TYR A 244 18.22 -8.56 7.28
N ASN A 245 17.78 -9.78 6.99
CA ASN A 245 16.36 -10.13 6.97
C ASN A 245 15.69 -10.07 8.34
N LYS A 246 16.45 -10.20 9.42
CA LYS A 246 15.98 -10.05 10.80
C LYS A 246 15.70 -8.58 11.15
N ILE A 247 16.51 -7.66 10.64
CA ILE A 247 16.44 -6.22 10.94
C ILE A 247 15.55 -5.48 9.92
N PHE A 248 15.68 -5.83 8.64
CA PHE A 248 15.07 -5.09 7.54
C PHE A 248 13.91 -5.86 6.91
N TYR A 249 12.83 -5.16 6.63
CA TYR A 249 11.78 -5.55 5.69
C TYR A 249 12.05 -4.81 4.39
N THR A 250 12.74 -5.43 3.43
CA THR A 250 12.89 -4.80 2.11
C THR A 250 11.51 -4.64 1.48
N ASP A 251 11.09 -3.39 1.36
CA ASP A 251 9.78 -2.94 0.92
C ASP A 251 9.71 -2.86 -0.62
N PHE A 252 9.86 -4.01 -1.30
CA PHE A 252 9.78 -4.08 -2.77
C PHE A 252 8.42 -3.64 -3.35
N ASN A 253 7.40 -3.50 -2.52
CA ASN A 253 6.15 -2.84 -2.89
C ASN A 253 6.38 -1.39 -3.36
N TYR A 254 7.47 -0.71 -2.94
CA TYR A 254 7.90 0.57 -3.51
C TYR A 254 8.12 0.47 -5.03
N ILE A 255 8.90 -0.53 -5.45
CA ILE A 255 9.26 -0.74 -6.86
C ILE A 255 8.01 -1.11 -7.67
N THR A 256 7.14 -1.96 -7.10
CA THR A 256 5.92 -2.36 -7.80
C THR A 256 4.94 -1.20 -7.94
N PHE A 257 4.71 -0.45 -6.86
CA PHE A 257 3.86 0.73 -6.90
C PHE A 257 4.40 1.78 -7.86
N GLY A 258 5.68 2.15 -7.75
CA GLY A 258 6.31 3.13 -8.63
C GLY A 258 6.32 2.70 -10.11
N GLY A 259 6.57 1.41 -10.39
CA GLY A 259 6.52 0.88 -11.75
C GLY A 259 5.12 0.91 -12.37
N LEU A 260 4.10 0.49 -11.61
CA LEU A 260 2.71 0.56 -12.07
C LEU A 260 2.22 2.01 -12.23
N TYR A 261 2.65 2.89 -11.32
CA TYR A 261 2.35 4.30 -11.38
C TYR A 261 2.93 4.94 -12.65
N TYR A 262 4.18 4.63 -12.99
CA TYR A 262 4.82 5.13 -14.21
C TYR A 262 4.17 4.59 -15.49
N ILE A 263 3.86 3.29 -15.55
CA ILE A 263 3.18 2.67 -16.70
C ILE A 263 1.77 3.26 -16.90
N GLY A 264 1.09 3.61 -15.81
CA GLY A 264 -0.22 4.25 -15.84
C GLY A 264 -0.21 5.71 -16.30
N ASN A 265 0.96 6.29 -16.58
CA ASN A 265 1.10 7.70 -16.93
C ASN A 265 2.13 7.94 -18.07
N PRO A 266 1.86 7.43 -19.29
CA PRO A 266 2.78 7.60 -20.42
C PRO A 266 2.87 9.05 -20.94
N ASP A 267 1.89 9.90 -20.62
CA ASP A 267 1.85 11.33 -20.98
C ASP A 267 1.81 12.19 -19.72
N GLN A 268 2.98 12.66 -19.27
CA GLN A 268 3.14 13.51 -18.08
C GLN A 268 2.28 14.78 -18.07
N LYS A 269 1.74 15.22 -19.21
CA LYS A 269 0.90 16.43 -19.33
C LYS A 269 -0.53 16.29 -18.80
N ASN A 270 -1.00 15.08 -18.50
CA ASN A 270 -2.37 14.83 -18.01
C ASN A 270 -2.39 13.81 -16.85
N GLN A 271 -1.48 13.96 -15.88
CA GLN A 271 -1.23 12.96 -14.84
C GLN A 271 -2.51 12.55 -14.07
N ILE A 272 -3.32 13.53 -13.65
CA ILE A 272 -4.56 13.29 -12.90
C ILE A 272 -5.64 12.57 -13.74
N LYS A 273 -5.69 12.83 -15.06
CA LYS A 273 -6.73 12.20 -15.92
C LYS A 273 -6.39 10.76 -16.31
N ASN A 274 -5.10 10.45 -16.43
CA ASN A 274 -4.63 9.20 -17.00
C ASN A 274 -4.16 8.18 -15.96
N ASN A 275 -3.69 8.63 -14.79
CA ASN A 275 -3.16 7.73 -13.77
C ASN A 275 -4.27 7.19 -12.84
N PHE A 276 -4.41 5.87 -12.76
CA PHE A 276 -5.39 5.21 -11.88
C PHE A 276 -5.20 5.57 -10.40
N PHE A 277 -3.96 5.65 -9.93
CA PHE A 277 -3.64 5.91 -8.53
C PHE A 277 -3.98 7.34 -8.12
N GLU A 278 -3.67 8.33 -8.96
CA GLU A 278 -4.08 9.73 -8.75
C GLU A 278 -5.61 9.87 -8.73
N ARG A 279 -6.29 9.20 -9.66
CA ARG A 279 -7.76 9.23 -9.70
C ARG A 279 -8.41 8.58 -8.49
N GLU A 280 -7.83 7.48 -7.99
CA GLU A 280 -8.31 6.86 -6.75
C GLU A 280 -8.05 7.79 -5.55
N ALA A 281 -6.88 8.41 -5.46
CA ALA A 281 -6.59 9.37 -4.40
C ALA A 281 -7.57 10.57 -4.42
N GLU A 282 -7.82 11.14 -5.60
CA GLU A 282 -8.79 12.24 -5.79
C GLU A 282 -10.22 11.81 -5.40
N TYR A 283 -10.64 10.60 -5.77
CA TYR A 283 -11.95 10.06 -5.42
C TYR A 283 -12.22 10.08 -3.89
N TYR A 284 -11.18 9.77 -3.11
CA TYR A 284 -11.24 9.76 -1.65
C TYR A 284 -10.88 11.12 -1.01
N ASN A 285 -10.41 12.10 -1.79
CA ASN A 285 -10.03 13.45 -1.36
C ASN A 285 -11.15 14.51 -1.57
N THR A 286 -12.41 14.09 -1.62
CA THR A 286 -13.51 14.96 -2.04
C THR A 286 -13.99 15.92 -0.93
N ASN A 287 -13.29 17.06 -0.82
CA ASN A 287 -13.89 18.39 -0.62
C ASN A 287 -14.09 19.15 -1.96
N THR A 288 -13.83 18.49 -3.10
CA THR A 288 -14.06 19.01 -4.45
C THR A 288 -15.49 18.67 -4.91
N LEU A 289 -16.38 19.68 -4.81
CA LEU A 289 -17.60 19.83 -5.63
C LEU A 289 -17.23 20.49 -6.95
#